data_AF-A0A8S9KU47-F1
#
_entry.id   AF-A0A8S9KU47-F1
#
_cell.length_a   1.000
_cell.length_b   1.000
_cell.length_c   1.000
_cell.angle_alpha   90.00
_cell.angle_beta   90.00
_cell.angle_gamma   90.00
#
_symmetry.space_group_name_H-M   'P 1'
#
loop_
_entity.id
_entity.type
_entity.pdbx_description
1 polymer ?
#
loop_
_entity_poly.entity_id
_entity_poly.type
_entity_poly.pdbx_seq_one_letter_code
_entity_poly.pdbx_strand_id
1 'polypeptide(L)'
;MPIPTYFMINAMETGQFERTLIVAEERSFVKYVEGCTAPYDTNQLHAAVVELYCREGAKIKYSTVQKAYVGDEQGKGGIYNFLTE
;
A
#
# COMPACT_ATOMS: atom_id res chain seq x y z
N MET A 1 15.27 12.72 -1.51
CA MET A 1 13.91 13.01 -2.03
C MET A 1 13.03 11.81 -1.72
N PRO A 2 11.72 11.95 -1.38
CA PRO A 2 10.84 10.78 -1.22
C PRO A 2 10.72 10.00 -2.53
N ILE A 3 10.55 8.67 -2.42
CA ILE A 3 10.20 7.78 -3.51
C ILE A 3 8.69 7.55 -3.43
N PRO A 4 7.88 8.19 -4.31
CA PRO A 4 6.46 7.93 -4.37
C PRO A 4 6.18 6.71 -5.27
N THR A 5 5.37 5.80 -4.75
CA THR A 5 4.76 4.70 -5.53
C THR A 5 3.26 4.81 -5.41
N TYR A 6 2.56 4.63 -6.52
CA TYR A 6 1.11 4.73 -6.55
C TYR A 6 0.54 3.53 -7.28
N PHE A 7 -0.33 2.79 -6.59
CA PHE A 7 -1.05 1.67 -7.14
C PHE A 7 -2.49 2.04 -7.42
N MET A 8 -2.98 1.62 -8.59
CA MET A 8 -4.31 1.96 -9.09
C MET A 8 -5.02 0.68 -9.51
N ILE A 9 -6.11 0.36 -8.81
CA ILE A 9 -7.01 -0.73 -9.19
C ILE A 9 -7.85 -0.24 -10.36
N ASN A 10 -7.54 -0.72 -11.57
CA ASN A 10 -8.14 -0.25 -12.85
C ASN A 10 -9.10 -1.25 -13.51
N ALA A 11 -9.36 -2.39 -12.87
CA ALA A 11 -10.24 -3.42 -13.41
C ALA A 11 -11.30 -3.81 -12.38
N MET A 12 -12.55 -3.88 -12.83
CA MET A 12 -13.67 -4.35 -12.00
C MET A 12 -13.46 -5.83 -11.63
N GLU A 13 -13.91 -6.20 -10.42
CA GLU A 13 -13.83 -7.57 -9.89
C GLU A 13 -12.40 -8.17 -9.79
N THR A 14 -11.38 -7.33 -9.59
CA THR A 14 -10.00 -7.80 -9.42
C THR A 14 -9.52 -7.74 -7.97
N GLY A 15 -8.63 -8.67 -7.62
CA GLY A 15 -7.84 -8.60 -6.40
C GLY A 15 -6.47 -8.01 -6.70
N GLN A 16 -6.05 -6.97 -5.99
CA GLN A 16 -4.68 -6.46 -6.06
C GLN A 16 -3.85 -7.16 -4.99
N PHE A 17 -2.80 -7.83 -5.45
CA PHE A 17 -1.80 -8.47 -4.60
C PHE A 17 -0.46 -7.79 -4.85
N GLU A 18 0.13 -7.24 -3.80
CA GLU A 18 1.41 -6.54 -3.92
C GLU A 18 2.37 -6.91 -2.79
N ARG A 19 3.67 -6.83 -3.13
CA ARG A 19 4.76 -7.09 -2.20
C ARG A 19 5.83 -6.04 -2.37
N THR A 20 6.08 -5.27 -1.33
CA THR A 20 7.09 -4.21 -1.29
C THR A 20 8.24 -4.66 -0.39
N LEU A 21 9.45 -4.81 -0.94
CA LEU A 21 10.68 -5.05 -0.15
C LEU A 21 11.56 -3.80 -0.19
N ILE A 22 11.80 -3.20 0.98
CA ILE A 22 12.69 -2.04 1.13
C ILE A 22 13.93 -2.47 1.90
N VAL A 23 15.09 -2.37 1.25
CA VAL A 23 16.41 -2.65 1.86
C VAL A 23 17.17 -1.34 2.01
N ALA A 24 17.42 -0.94 3.26
CA ALA A 24 18.20 0.25 3.60
C ALA A 24 19.58 -0.17 4.11
N GLU A 25 20.61 0.08 3.30
CA GLU A 25 22.01 -0.19 3.63
C GLU A 25 22.54 0.70 4.76
N GLU A 26 23.71 0.36 5.32
CA GLU A 26 24.27 1.04 6.49
C GLU A 26 24.31 2.57 6.34
N ARG A 27 23.86 3.28 7.39
CA ARG A 27 23.80 4.75 7.46
C ARG A 27 23.00 5.42 6.31
N SER A 28 22.20 4.65 5.57
CA SER A 28 21.36 5.18 4.50
C SER A 28 20.05 5.78 5.04
N PHE A 29 19.42 6.63 4.23
CA PHE A 29 18.09 7.17 4.53
C PHE A 29 17.19 6.99 3.32
N VAL A 30 16.05 6.33 3.52
CA VAL A 30 15.00 6.20 2.51
C VAL A 30 13.68 6.72 3.07
N LYS A 31 12.99 7.51 2.25
CA LYS A 31 11.61 7.92 2.50
C LYS A 31 10.76 7.35 1.37
N TYR A 32 9.89 6.41 1.69
CA TYR A 32 8.99 5.77 0.74
C TYR A 32 7.56 6.17 1.05
N VAL A 33 6.81 6.55 0.02
CA VAL A 33 5.41 6.94 0.14
C VAL A 33 4.59 6.07 -0.81
N GLU A 34 3.72 5.25 -0.24
CA GLU A 34 2.82 4.39 -1.00
C GLU A 34 1.41 4.99 -1.02
N GLY A 35 0.83 5.10 -2.21
CA GLY A 35 -0.56 5.47 -2.39
C GLY A 35 -1.35 4.33 -3.02
N CYS A 36 -2.57 4.10 -2.55
CA CYS A 36 -3.53 3.22 -3.21
C CYS A 36 -4.86 3.95 -3.41
N THR A 37 -5.49 3.75 -4.57
CA THR A 37 -6.85 4.25 -4.84
C THR A 37 -7.62 3.25 -5.70
N ALA A 38 -8.89 3.03 -5.36
CA ALA A 38 -9.85 2.33 -6.19
C ALA A 38 -11.02 3.25 -6.55
N PRO A 39 -11.30 3.45 -7.86
CA PRO A 39 -12.38 4.31 -8.32
C PRO A 39 -13.73 3.60 -8.45
N TYR A 40 -13.82 2.32 -8.02
CA TYR A 40 -15.01 1.49 -8.21
C TYR A 40 -15.80 1.31 -6.90
N ASP A 41 -17.12 1.21 -7.07
CA ASP A 41 -18.15 1.02 -6.03
C ASP A 41 -18.49 -0.46 -5.79
N THR A 42 -17.83 -1.38 -6.49
CA THR A 42 -17.90 -2.83 -6.25
C THR A 42 -16.88 -3.27 -5.20
N ASN A 43 -17.16 -4.36 -4.49
CA ASN A 43 -16.21 -4.95 -3.53
C ASN A 43 -14.91 -5.36 -4.23
N GLN A 44 -13.77 -4.89 -3.73
CA GLN A 44 -12.44 -5.26 -4.23
C GLN A 44 -11.57 -5.79 -3.09
N LEU A 45 -10.66 -6.71 -3.40
CA LEU A 45 -9.69 -7.24 -2.45
C LEU A 45 -8.33 -6.57 -2.68
N HIS A 46 -7.74 -6.00 -1.63
CA HIS A 46 -6.35 -5.54 -1.64
C HIS A 46 -5.59 -6.27 -0.54
N ALA A 47 -4.60 -7.06 -0.93
CA ALA A 47 -3.73 -7.80 -0.02
C ALA A 47 -2.28 -7.42 -0.28
N ALA A 48 -1.64 -6.78 0.70
CA ALA A 48 -0.31 -6.21 0.56
C ALA A 48 0.62 -6.71 1.67
N VAL A 49 1.85 -7.04 1.28
CA VAL A 49 2.95 -7.38 2.20
C VAL A 49 4.06 -6.36 2.04
N VAL A 50 4.47 -5.73 3.14
CA VAL A 50 5.61 -4.82 3.18
C VAL A 50 6.69 -5.44 4.05
N GLU A 51 7.90 -5.55 3.51
CA GLU A 51 9.07 -6.06 4.22
C GLU A 51 10.14 -4.96 4.26
N LEU A 52 10.56 -4.59 5.47
CA LEU A 52 11.53 -3.53 5.71
C LEU A 52 12.81 -4.12 6.32
N TYR A 53 13.92 -4.08 5.59
CA TYR A 53 15.24 -4.45 6.09
C TYR A 53 16.09 -3.19 6.33
N CYS A 54 16.34 -2.86 7.60
CA CYS A 54 17.06 -1.66 8.00
C CYS A 54 18.40 -2.02 8.65
N ARG A 55 19.53 -1.72 7.97
CA ARG A 55 20.88 -1.98 8.48
C ARG A 55 21.34 -0.93 9.50
N GLU A 56 22.52 -1.13 10.08
CA GLU A 56 23.04 -0.29 11.16
C GLU A 56 23.11 1.19 10.77
N GLY A 57 22.58 2.05 11.65
CA GLY A 57 22.53 3.49 11.44
C GLY A 57 21.62 3.95 10.29
N ALA A 58 20.96 3.03 9.59
CA ALA A 58 20.03 3.36 8.51
C ALA A 58 18.68 3.82 9.06
N LYS A 59 17.91 4.52 8.23
CA LYS A 59 16.59 5.04 8.57
C LYS A 59 15.62 4.86 7.41
N ILE A 60 14.54 4.14 7.66
CA ILE A 60 13.40 4.01 6.74
C ILE A 60 12.25 4.87 7.28
N LYS A 61 11.76 5.79 6.44
CA LYS A 61 10.49 6.48 6.65
C LYS A 61 9.47 5.95 5.64
N TYR A 62 8.67 4.99 6.07
CA TYR A 62 7.55 4.46 5.32
C TYR A 62 6.29 5.29 5.60
N SER A 63 5.47 5.54 4.58
CA SER A 63 4.21 6.27 4.73
C SER A 63 3.20 5.77 3.71
N THR A 64 2.00 5.44 4.17
CA THR A 64 0.92 4.96 3.31
C THR A 64 -0.22 5.96 3.27
N VAL A 65 -0.84 6.11 2.10
CA VAL A 65 -2.06 6.87 1.89
C VAL A 65 -3.02 6.00 1.11
N GLN A 66 -3.97 5.40 1.81
CA GLN A 66 -4.96 4.51 1.20
C GLN A 66 -6.29 5.24 1.10
N LYS A 67 -6.65 5.64 -0.12
CA LYS A 67 -7.92 6.29 -0.41
C LYS A 67 -8.86 5.26 -1.03
N ALA A 68 -9.48 4.47 -0.16
CA ALA A 68 -10.49 3.48 -0.52
C ALA A 68 -11.90 4.05 -0.34
N TYR A 69 -12.85 3.62 -1.18
CA TYR A 69 -14.27 3.77 -0.86
C TYR A 69 -14.56 2.90 0.37
N VAL A 70 -15.18 3.48 1.40
CA VAL A 70 -15.69 2.71 2.53
C VAL A 70 -17.11 2.34 2.13
N GLY A 71 -17.38 1.04 1.95
CA GLY A 71 -18.70 0.57 1.53
C GLY A 71 -19.84 1.08 2.42
N ASP A 72 -21.08 0.84 2.00
CA ASP A 72 -22.24 1.25 2.79
C ASP A 72 -22.56 0.31 3.97
N GLU A 73 -23.53 0.71 4.80
CA GLU A 73 -23.99 -0.07 5.96
C GLU A 73 -24.61 -1.44 5.58
N GLN A 74 -24.91 -1.65 4.30
CA GLN A 74 -25.44 -2.92 3.76
C GLN A 74 -24.33 -3.81 3.19
N GLY A 75 -23.06 -3.38 3.28
CA GLY A 75 -21.89 -4.11 2.79
C GLY A 75 -21.70 -4.03 1.28
N LYS A 76 -22.35 -3.06 0.62
CA LYS A 76 -22.19 -2.81 -0.81
C LYS A 76 -21.02 -1.86 -1.05
N GLY A 77 -20.07 -2.34 -1.83
CA GLY A 77 -18.87 -1.61 -2.20
C GLY A 77 -17.77 -1.63 -1.15
N GLY A 78 -16.66 -1.01 -1.52
CA GLY A 78 -15.51 -0.81 -0.67
C GLY A 78 -14.38 -1.81 -0.84
N ILE A 79 -13.24 -1.50 -0.24
CA ILE A 79 -12.02 -2.31 -0.35
C ILE A 79 -11.82 -3.09 0.95
N TYR A 80 -11.73 -4.42 0.84
CA TYR A 80 -11.17 -5.24 1.89
C TYR A 80 -9.66 -5.11 1.85
N ASN A 81 -9.10 -4.38 2.81
CA ASN A 81 -7.69 -4.06 2.85
C ASN A 81 -6.97 -4.87 3.91
N PHE A 82 -6.12 -5.79 3.45
CA PHE A 82 -5.28 -6.63 4.28
C PHE A 82 -3.82 -6.23 4.05
N LEU A 83 -3.34 -5.32 4.88
CA LEU A 83 -1.95 -4.87 4.89
C LEU A 83 -1.21 -5.49 6.08
N THR A 84 -0.06 -6.09 5.82
CA THR A 84 0.90 -6.49 6.85
C THR A 84 2.22 -5.76 6.64
N GLU A 85 2.75 -5.16 7.71
CA GLU A 85 4.01 -4.41 7.76
C GLU A 85 5.05 -5.09 8.66
#